data_AF-A0A1H5XG74-F1
#
_entry.id   AF-A0A1H5XG74-F1
#
_cell.length_a   1.000
_cell.length_b   1.000
_cell.length_c   1.000
_cell.angle_alpha   90.00
_cell.angle_beta   90.00
_cell.angle_gamma   90.00
#
_symmetry.space_group_name_H-M   'P 1'
#
loop_
_entity.id
_entity.type
_entity.pdbx_description
1 polymer ?
#
loop_
_entity_poly.entity_id
_entity_poly.type
_entity_poly.pdbx_seq_one_letter_code
_entity_poly.pdbx_strand_id
1 'polypeptide(L)'
;MPARDYANHPLVRSEFTGQMISTHSEEWRHECEVAYLLAMPLPKRNLFLDGVSGSTDRDERGIKGVRGEAAVAVLRSEIQRLSEIRQRG
;
A
#
# COMPACT_ATOMS: atom_id res chain seq x y z
N MET A 1 23.95 -20.50 -9.07
CA MET A 1 22.99 -19.37 -9.11
C MET A 1 23.80 -18.10 -8.95
N PRO A 2 23.96 -17.24 -9.98
CA PRO A 2 24.70 -16.00 -9.78
C PRO A 2 23.89 -15.11 -8.83
N ALA A 3 24.58 -14.47 -7.88
CA ALA A 3 23.99 -13.45 -7.04
C ALA A 3 23.41 -12.35 -7.94
N ARG A 4 22.12 -12.08 -7.83
CA ARG A 4 21.50 -10.94 -8.53
C ARG A 4 22.25 -9.69 -8.12
N ASP A 5 22.83 -8.99 -9.09
CA ASP A 5 23.46 -7.68 -8.90
C ASP A 5 22.40 -6.68 -8.41
N TYR A 6 22.25 -6.55 -7.09
CA TYR A 6 21.41 -5.54 -6.45
C TYR A 6 22.01 -4.12 -6.53
N ALA A 7 23.22 -3.99 -7.09
CA ALA A 7 24.02 -2.76 -7.07
C ALA A 7 23.52 -1.64 -8.01
N ASN A 8 22.51 -1.90 -8.85
CA ASN A 8 22.09 -0.96 -9.91
C ASN A 8 20.57 -0.72 -9.97
N HIS A 9 19.86 -0.92 -8.85
CA HIS A 9 18.44 -0.56 -8.77
C HIS A 9 18.27 0.93 -8.47
N PRO A 10 17.32 1.62 -9.13
CA PRO A 10 17.03 3.00 -8.80
C PRO A 10 16.62 3.10 -7.32
N LEU A 11 17.20 4.07 -6.62
CA LEU A 11 16.85 4.35 -5.23
C LEU A 11 15.87 5.52 -5.17
N VAL A 12 14.90 5.41 -4.29
CA VAL A 12 13.90 6.44 -4.00
C VAL A 12 13.88 6.73 -2.51
N ARG A 13 13.60 7.97 -2.13
CA ARG A 13 13.47 8.35 -0.74
C ARG A 13 12.09 7.93 -0.22
N SER A 14 12.07 7.05 0.77
CA SER A 14 10.86 6.61 1.47
C SER A 14 10.15 7.78 2.15
N GLU A 15 8.83 7.88 1.97
CA GLU A 15 8.03 8.89 2.68
C GLU A 15 7.86 8.52 4.16
N PHE A 16 7.80 7.22 4.49
CA PHE A 16 7.56 6.75 5.85
C PHE A 16 8.78 6.85 6.77
N THR A 17 9.97 6.63 6.22
CA THR A 17 11.22 6.53 6.98
C THR A 17 12.22 7.63 6.64
N GLY A 18 12.08 8.29 5.48
CA GLY A 18 13.04 9.26 4.98
C GLY A 18 14.36 8.66 4.46
N GLN A 19 14.50 7.33 4.50
CA GLN A 19 15.68 6.60 4.04
C GLN A 19 15.61 6.31 2.53
N MET A 20 16.76 6.05 1.92
CA MET A 20 16.81 5.60 0.52
C MET A 20 16.50 4.10 0.45
N ILE A 21 15.45 3.74 -0.29
CA ILE A 21 15.03 2.37 -0.54
C ILE A 21 15.09 2.05 -2.04
N SER A 22 15.25 0.78 -2.38
CA SER A 22 15.27 0.33 -3.78
C SER A 22 13.85 0.30 -4.35
N THR A 23 13.67 0.74 -5.60
CA THR A 23 12.36 0.64 -6.28
C THR A 23 11.93 -0.80 -6.57
N HIS A 24 12.79 -1.79 -6.33
CA HIS A 24 12.47 -3.21 -6.47
C HIS A 24 12.22 -3.89 -5.11
N SER A 25 12.23 -3.12 -4.02
CA SER A 25 12.03 -3.65 -2.67
C SER A 25 10.53 -3.76 -2.34
N GLU A 26 10.19 -4.67 -1.43
CA GLU A 26 8.80 -4.81 -0.96
C GLU A 26 8.35 -3.57 -0.18
N GLU A 27 9.28 -2.86 0.47
CA GLU A 27 9.02 -1.57 1.10
C GLU A 27 8.53 -0.55 0.06
N TRP A 28 9.20 -0.42 -1.09
CA TRP A 28 8.76 0.52 -2.12
C TRP A 28 7.41 0.13 -2.73
N ARG A 29 7.21 -1.17 -2.97
CA ARG A 29 5.92 -1.69 -3.46
C ARG A 29 4.79 -1.35 -2.49
N HIS A 30 5.04 -1.52 -1.20
CA HIS A 30 4.11 -1.21 -0.13
C HIS A 30 3.80 0.29 -0.04
N GLU A 31 4.82 1.16 -0.10
CA GLU A 31 4.62 2.61 -0.16
C GLU A 31 3.78 3.03 -1.35
N CYS A 32 4.02 2.44 -2.53
CA CYS A 32 3.22 2.69 -3.72
C CYS A 32 1.75 2.26 -3.53
N GLU A 33 1.51 1.11 -2.91
CA GLU A 33 0.15 0.64 -2.61
C GLU A 33 -0.58 1.61 -1.67
N VAL A 34 0.06 2.02 -0.57
CA VAL A 34 -0.52 2.95 0.39
C VAL A 34 -0.76 4.34 -0.24
N ALA A 35 0.19 4.84 -1.03
CA ALA A 35 0.06 6.10 -1.74
C ALA A 35 -1.09 6.08 -2.76
N TYR A 36 -1.25 4.97 -3.49
CA TYR A 36 -2.36 4.76 -4.42
C TYR A 36 -3.70 4.75 -3.69
N LEU A 37 -3.80 4.03 -2.57
CA LEU A 37 -5.01 3.98 -1.74
C LEU A 37 -5.37 5.37 -1.17
N LEU A 38 -4.36 6.14 -0.71
CA LEU A 38 -4.57 7.49 -0.19
C LEU A 38 -5.09 8.46 -1.26
N ALA A 39 -4.59 8.35 -2.50
CA ALA A 39 -5.01 9.19 -3.62
C ALA A 39 -6.47 8.94 -4.06
N MET A 40 -7.07 7.80 -3.69
CA MET A 40 -8.46 7.51 -4.02
C MET A 40 -9.46 8.27 -3.14
N PRO A 41 -10.60 8.71 -3.71
CA PRO A 41 -11.72 9.23 -2.94
C PRO A 41 -12.16 8.23 -1.87
N LEU A 42 -12.50 8.72 -0.68
CA LEU A 42 -12.83 7.89 0.48
C LEU A 42 -13.88 6.80 0.20
N PRO A 43 -14.99 7.06 -0.52
CA PRO A 43 -15.98 6.02 -0.84
C PRO A 43 -15.40 4.89 -1.69
N LYS A 44 -14.60 5.24 -2.71
CA LYS A 44 -13.95 4.27 -3.60
C LYS A 44 -12.89 3.45 -2.87
N ARG A 45 -12.12 4.10 -1.98
CA ARG A 45 -11.11 3.45 -1.14
C ARG A 45 -11.73 2.43 -0.19
N ASN A 46 -12.81 2.79 0.50
CA ASN A 46 -13.51 1.86 1.39
C ASN A 46 -14.05 0.67 0.62
N LEU A 47 -14.65 0.89 -0.55
CA LEU A 47 -15.09 -0.22 -1.42
C LEU A 47 -13.94 -1.13 -1.83
N PHE A 48 -12.78 -0.56 -2.18
CA PHE A 48 -11.59 -1.32 -2.56
C PHE A 48 -11.01 -2.13 -1.39
N LEU A 49 -11.02 -1.57 -0.18
CA LEU A 49 -10.53 -2.22 1.03
C LEU A 49 -11.48 -3.31 1.52
N ASP A 50 -12.76 -2.98 1.69
CA ASP A 50 -13.73 -3.84 2.36
C ASP A 50 -14.47 -4.79 1.39
N GLY A 51 -14.51 -4.46 0.10
CA GLY A 51 -15.32 -5.16 -0.90
C GLY A 51 -16.80 -4.76 -0.84
N VAL A 52 -17.60 -5.29 -1.76
CA VAL A 52 -19.07 -5.16 -1.73
C VAL A 52 -19.62 -6.10 -0.67
N SER A 53 -20.27 -5.54 0.36
CA SER A 53 -20.91 -6.34 1.41
C SER A 53 -22.00 -7.24 0.82
N GLY A 54 -21.91 -8.54 1.11
CA GLY A 54 -22.87 -9.54 0.64
C GLY A 54 -22.57 -10.11 -0.76
N SER A 55 -21.53 -9.64 -1.44
CA SER A 55 -21.12 -10.22 -2.71
C SER A 55 -20.38 -11.54 -2.53
N THR A 56 -20.79 -12.56 -3.26
CA THR A 56 -20.11 -13.86 -3.34
C THR A 56 -19.05 -13.89 -4.44
N ASP A 57 -19.05 -12.89 -5.32
CA ASP A 57 -18.13 -12.82 -6.45
C ASP A 57 -16.71 -12.54 -5.99
N ARG A 58 -15.78 -13.34 -6.51
CA ARG A 58 -14.37 -13.26 -6.14
C ARG A 58 -13.78 -11.87 -6.42
N ASP A 59 -14.25 -11.23 -7.48
CA ASP A 59 -13.77 -9.93 -7.95
C ASP A 59 -14.30 -8.76 -7.10
N GLU A 60 -15.36 -8.98 -6.31
CA GLU A 60 -15.99 -7.96 -5.45
C GLU A 60 -15.60 -8.07 -3.97
N ARG A 61 -14.72 -9.02 -3.63
CA ARG A 61 -14.27 -9.29 -2.25
C ARG A 61 -13.40 -8.20 -1.62
N GLY A 62 -12.87 -7.28 -2.43
CA GLY A 62 -11.90 -6.27 -1.99
C GLY A 62 -10.63 -6.86 -1.38
N ILE A 63 -9.79 -6.01 -0.79
CA ILE A 63 -8.58 -6.48 -0.09
C ILE A 63 -8.95 -7.34 1.12
N LYS A 64 -10.04 -7.03 1.83
CA LYS A 64 -10.52 -7.77 3.00
C LYS A 64 -10.77 -9.24 2.68
N GLY A 65 -11.44 -9.57 1.57
CA GLY A 65 -11.73 -10.96 1.23
C GLY A 65 -10.55 -11.71 0.57
N VAL A 66 -9.45 -11.03 0.23
CA VAL A 66 -8.22 -11.65 -0.32
C VAL A 66 -7.12 -11.79 0.72
N ARG A 67 -6.86 -10.72 1.49
CA ARG A 67 -5.76 -10.60 2.47
C ARG A 67 -6.23 -10.64 3.93
N GLY A 68 -7.53 -10.57 4.18
CA GLY A 68 -8.13 -10.61 5.52
C GLY A 68 -8.29 -9.24 6.17
N GLU A 69 -9.07 -9.21 7.26
CA GLU A 69 -9.37 -7.98 8.02
C GLU A 69 -8.13 -7.35 8.65
N ALA A 70 -7.20 -8.16 9.16
CA ALA A 70 -5.97 -7.66 9.77
C ALA A 70 -5.12 -6.87 8.77
N ALA A 71 -5.02 -7.33 7.53
CA ALA A 71 -4.29 -6.62 6.47
C ALA A 71 -4.95 -5.28 6.13
N VAL A 72 -6.29 -5.23 6.09
CA VAL A 72 -7.03 -3.97 5.87
C VAL A 72 -6.84 -3.00 7.03
N ALA A 73 -6.83 -3.48 8.27
CA ALA A 73 -6.58 -2.64 9.44
C ALA A 73 -5.17 -2.00 9.39
N VAL A 74 -4.16 -2.79 9.03
CA VAL A 74 -2.78 -2.30 8.82
C VAL A 74 -2.77 -1.23 7.72
N LEU A 75 -3.33 -1.52 6.53
CA LEU A 75 -3.39 -0.55 5.44
C LEU A 75 -4.09 0.75 5.85
N ARG A 76 -5.20 0.69 6.59
CA ARG A 76 -5.90 1.90 7.07
C ARG A 76 -5.00 2.76 7.98
N SER A 77 -4.29 2.13 8.91
CA SER A 77 -3.36 2.83 9.80
C SER A 77 -2.20 3.48 9.03
N GLU A 78 -1.70 2.81 8.00
CA GLU A 78 -0.59 3.32 7.17
C GLU A 78 -1.05 4.44 6.24
N ILE A 79 -2.25 4.34 5.67
CA ILE A 79 -2.88 5.42 4.90
C ILE A 79 -3.03 6.66 5.77
N GLN A 80 -3.50 6.51 7.01
CA GLN A 80 -3.59 7.61 7.96
C GLN A 80 -2.21 8.22 8.23
N ARG A 81 -1.21 7.38 8.56
CA ARG A 81 0.16 7.83 8.81
C ARG A 81 0.75 8.60 7.62
N LEU A 82 0.56 8.10 6.39
CA LEU A 82 1.04 8.79 5.18
C LEU A 82 0.33 10.12 4.97
N SER A 83 -0.99 10.19 5.23
CA SER A 83 -1.76 11.43 5.18
C SER A 83 -1.19 12.47 6.15
N GLU A 84 -0.85 12.07 7.38
CA GLU A 84 -0.27 12.97 8.38
C GLU A 84 1.13 13.46 7.98
N ILE A 85 1.97 12.58 7.41
CA ILE A 85 3.29 12.97 6.89
C ILE A 85 3.16 14.03 5.79
N ARG A 86 2.26 13.80 4.82
CA ARG A 86 2.03 14.74 3.71
C ARG A 86 1.37 16.05 4.11
N GLN A 87 0.66 16.09 5.25
CA GLN A 87 0.11 17.33 5.79
C GLN A 87 1.15 18.17 6.56
N ARG A 88 2.24 17.54 7.01
CA ARG A 88 3.31 18.19 7.79
C ARG A 88 4.49 18.65 6.93
N GLY A 89 4.70 18.04 5.76
CA GLY A 89 5.71 18.43 4.78
C GLY A 89 5.21 19.53 3.85
#